data_AF-A0A9E1HC56-F1
#
_entry.id   AF-A0A9E1HC56-F1
#
_cell.length_a   1.000
_cell.length_b   1.000
_cell.length_c   1.000
_cell.angle_alpha   90.00
_cell.angle_beta   90.00
_cell.angle_gamma   90.00
#
_symmetry.space_group_name_H-M   'P 1'
#
loop_
_entity.id
_entity.type
_entity.pdbx_description
1 polymer ?
#
loop_
_entity_poly.entity_id
_entity_poly.type
_entity_poly.pdbx_seq_one_letter_code
_entity_poly.pdbx_strand_id
1 'polypeptide(L)'
;MKDFKVIEVKRSIFEDNNADADKLRAELKSEGTFLLNLMSSPGAGKTTTLKRTISMLKDEMKIGVMEADIDSDVDAQAISETGVRAIQIHTGGMCHLDADMTRQGIREFGTKDLDFVVLENVGNLVCP
;
A
#
# COMPACT_ATOMS: atom_id res chain seq x y z
N MET A 1 22.61 -7.29 40.80
CA MET A 1 23.18 -6.72 39.54
C MET A 1 23.44 -7.89 38.60
N LYS A 2 22.71 -8.10 37.51
CA LYS A 2 21.96 -7.17 36.65
C LYS A 2 20.54 -7.74 36.43
N ASP A 3 19.52 -7.08 36.99
CA ASP A 3 18.11 -7.37 36.72
C ASP A 3 17.72 -6.66 35.43
N PHE A 4 17.83 -7.34 34.29
CA PHE A 4 17.32 -6.81 33.03
C PHE A 4 16.38 -7.82 32.39
N LYS A 5 15.26 -7.31 31.89
CA LYS A 5 14.26 -8.09 31.15
C LYS A 5 14.64 -8.01 29.67
N VAL A 6 14.99 -9.16 29.09
CA VAL A 6 15.12 -9.27 27.63
C VAL A 6 13.69 -9.39 27.09
N ILE A 7 13.28 -8.40 26.29
CA ILE A 7 11.98 -8.40 25.60
C ILE A 7 12.27 -8.72 24.14
N GLU A 8 11.62 -9.74 23.59
CA GLU A 8 11.62 -10.01 22.15
C GLU A 8 10.71 -8.98 21.44
N VAL A 9 11.24 -7.78 21.26
CA VAL A 9 10.51 -6.64 20.66
C VAL A 9 10.02 -6.96 19.24
N LYS A 10 10.80 -7.72 18.46
CA LYS A 10 10.46 -8.08 17.07
C LYS A 10 9.12 -8.80 16.96
N ARG A 11 8.87 -9.81 17.81
CA ARG A 11 7.64 -10.61 17.73
C ARG A 11 6.40 -9.80 18.10
N SER A 12 6.49 -8.97 19.14
CA SER A 12 5.39 -8.09 19.55
C SER A 12 4.99 -7.12 18.44
N ILE A 13 5.95 -6.47 17.78
CA ILE A 13 5.67 -5.52 16.68
C ILE A 13 4.96 -6.20 15.51
N PHE A 14 5.37 -7.43 15.13
CA PHE A 14 4.72 -8.16 14.05
C PHE A 14 3.30 -8.64 14.43
N GLU A 15 3.09 -9.08 15.67
CA GLU A 15 1.77 -9.47 16.17
C GLU A 15 0.81 -8.27 16.18
N ASP A 16 1.29 -7.09 16.60
CA ASP A 16 0.53 -5.84 16.57
C ASP A 16 0.17 -5.43 15.13
N ASN A 17 1.14 -5.49 14.20
CA ASN A 17 0.91 -5.18 12.79
C ASN A 17 -0.09 -6.14 12.12
N ASN A 18 -0.03 -7.44 12.44
CA ASN A 18 -0.98 -8.42 11.90
C ASN A 18 -2.40 -8.14 12.37
N ALA A 19 -2.58 -7.81 13.65
CA ALA A 19 -3.89 -7.47 14.21
C ALA A 19 -4.48 -6.22 13.53
N ASP A 20 -3.65 -5.22 13.24
CA ASP A 20 -4.10 -4.02 12.52
C ASP A 20 -4.39 -4.29 11.04
N ALA A 21 -3.60 -5.15 10.39
CA ALA A 21 -3.88 -5.60 9.02
C ALA A 21 -5.21 -6.37 8.93
N ASP A 22 -5.54 -7.21 9.93
CA ASP A 22 -6.81 -7.93 9.99
C ASP A 22 -8.01 -6.99 10.13
N LYS A 23 -7.89 -5.94 10.96
CA LYS A 23 -8.93 -4.91 11.08
C LYS A 23 -9.16 -4.20 9.75
N LEU A 24 -8.09 -3.79 9.07
CA LEU A 24 -8.18 -3.14 7.77
C LEU A 24 -8.83 -4.05 6.71
N ARG A 25 -8.43 -5.33 6.67
CA ARG A 25 -9.07 -6.31 5.78
C ARG A 25 -10.56 -6.45 6.06
N ALA A 26 -10.97 -6.49 7.32
CA ALA A 26 -12.38 -6.59 7.70
C ALA A 26 -13.17 -5.33 7.32
N GLU A 27 -12.60 -4.15 7.53
CA GLU A 27 -13.18 -2.86 7.15
C GLU A 27 -13.43 -2.80 5.63
N LEU A 28 -12.38 -2.98 4.81
CA LEU A 28 -12.48 -2.95 3.35
C LEU A 28 -13.43 -4.02 2.80
N LYS A 29 -13.43 -5.22 3.40
CA LYS A 29 -14.38 -6.27 3.04
C LYS A 29 -15.82 -5.86 3.30
N SER A 30 -16.10 -5.12 4.37
CA SER A 30 -17.44 -4.61 4.67
C SER A 30 -17.87 -3.49 3.72
N GLU A 31 -16.92 -2.74 3.18
CA GLU A 31 -17.15 -1.71 2.15
C GLU A 31 -17.28 -2.28 0.74
N GLY A 32 -16.89 -3.55 0.52
CA GLY A 32 -16.85 -4.18 -0.80
C GLY A 32 -15.62 -3.79 -1.62
N THR A 33 -14.61 -3.18 -1.00
CA THR A 33 -13.36 -2.76 -1.66
C THR A 33 -12.31 -3.86 -1.53
N PHE A 34 -11.71 -4.26 -2.65
CA PHE A 34 -10.55 -5.14 -2.66
C PHE A 34 -9.26 -4.32 -2.67
N LEU A 35 -8.36 -4.55 -1.71
CA LEU A 35 -7.03 -3.92 -1.67
C LEU A 35 -5.95 -4.94 -2.09
N LEU A 36 -5.19 -4.61 -3.13
CA LEU A 36 -3.99 -5.34 -3.55
C LEU A 36 -2.74 -4.56 -3.15
N ASN A 37 -1.87 -5.18 -2.37
CA ASN A 37 -0.51 -4.68 -2.11
C ASN A 37 0.45 -5.27 -3.16
N LEU A 38 0.93 -4.44 -4.08
CA LEU A 38 1.83 -4.82 -5.16
C LEU A 38 3.29 -4.50 -4.78
N MET A 39 4.09 -5.53 -4.52
CA MET A 39 5.50 -5.42 -4.12
C MET A 39 6.42 -6.04 -5.17
N SER A 40 7.62 -5.48 -5.36
CA SER A 40 8.68 -6.04 -6.20
C SER A 40 10.02 -5.30 -5.97
N SER A 41 11.07 -5.70 -6.68
CA SER A 41 12.32 -4.93 -6.76
C SER A 41 12.17 -3.61 -7.56
N PRO A 42 13.07 -2.63 -7.39
CA PRO A 42 13.12 -1.46 -8.26
C PRO A 42 13.18 -1.85 -9.74
N GLY A 43 12.42 -1.18 -10.60
CA GLY A 43 12.46 -1.40 -12.05
C GLY A 43 11.87 -2.73 -12.55
N ALA A 44 11.23 -3.54 -11.69
CA ALA A 44 10.62 -4.81 -12.10
C ALA A 44 9.33 -4.65 -12.95
N GLY A 45 8.88 -3.41 -13.18
CA GLY A 45 7.76 -3.09 -14.07
C GLY A 45 6.39 -2.97 -13.41
N LYS A 46 6.31 -2.69 -12.10
CA LYS A 46 5.05 -2.51 -11.36
C LYS A 46 4.12 -1.49 -12.03
N THR A 47 4.57 -0.23 -12.16
CA THR A 47 3.84 0.85 -12.83
C THR A 47 3.37 0.44 -14.23
N THR A 48 4.25 -0.18 -15.04
CA THR A 48 3.90 -0.63 -16.40
C THR A 48 2.79 -1.68 -16.39
N THR A 49 2.90 -2.68 -15.53
CA THR A 49 1.87 -3.71 -15.36
C THR A 49 0.57 -3.11 -14.84
N LEU A 50 0.64 -2.16 -13.91
CA LEU A 50 -0.52 -1.52 -13.32
C LEU A 50 -1.25 -0.64 -14.34
N LYS A 51 -0.54 0.18 -15.12
CA LYS A 51 -1.12 0.98 -16.22
C LYS A 51 -1.89 0.10 -17.21
N ARG A 52 -1.33 -1.06 -17.57
CA ARG A 52 -2.00 -2.00 -18.48
C ARG A 52 -3.23 -2.65 -17.84
N THR A 53 -3.14 -3.02 -16.57
CA THR A 53 -4.24 -3.62 -15.81
C THR A 53 -5.41 -2.63 -15.67
N ILE A 54 -5.13 -1.38 -15.33
CA ILE A 54 -6.11 -0.30 -15.26
C ILE A 54 -6.81 -0.11 -16.61
N SER A 55 -6.05 -0.02 -17.69
CA SER A 55 -6.59 0.13 -19.04
C SER A 55 -7.57 -0.98 -19.43
N MET A 56 -7.35 -2.19 -18.93
CA MET A 56 -8.21 -3.35 -19.20
C MET A 56 -9.46 -3.42 -18.31
N LEU A 57 -9.45 -2.82 -17.12
CA LEU A 57 -10.48 -3.06 -16.10
C LEU A 57 -11.26 -1.81 -15.67
N LYS A 58 -10.78 -0.59 -15.97
CA LYS A 58 -11.38 0.65 -15.46
C LYS A 58 -12.82 0.91 -15.92
N ASP A 59 -13.24 0.28 -17.02
CA ASP A 59 -14.61 0.40 -17.53
C ASP A 59 -15.57 -0.63 -16.88
N GLU A 60 -15.03 -1.62 -16.17
CA GLU A 60 -15.79 -2.68 -15.48
C GLU A 60 -15.86 -2.48 -13.95
N MET A 61 -14.89 -1.76 -13.38
CA MET A 61 -14.81 -1.50 -11.95
C MET A 61 -14.12 -0.17 -11.65
N LYS A 62 -14.45 0.42 -10.50
CA LYS A 62 -13.85 1.68 -10.05
C LYS A 62 -12.53 1.41 -9.36
N ILE A 63 -11.45 1.81 -10.04
CA ILE A 63 -10.08 1.57 -9.60
C ILE A 63 -9.50 2.83 -8.96
N GLY A 64 -8.76 2.65 -7.87
CA GLY A 64 -7.90 3.67 -7.29
C GLY A 64 -6.49 3.13 -7.03
N VAL A 65 -5.50 4.03 -7.06
CA VAL A 65 -4.11 3.66 -6.82
C VAL A 65 -3.49 4.56 -5.74
N MET A 66 -2.80 3.93 -4.81
CA MET A 66 -1.92 4.59 -3.85
C MET A 66 -0.49 4.22 -4.22
N GLU A 67 0.29 5.20 -4.64
CA GLU A 67 1.70 5.03 -4.96
C GLU A 67 2.54 5.32 -3.73
N ALA A 68 3.40 4.39 -3.34
CA ALA A 68 4.29 4.55 -2.20
C ALA A 68 5.74 4.56 -2.68
N ASP A 69 6.37 5.71 -2.52
CA ASP A 69 7.79 5.90 -2.82
C ASP A 69 8.48 6.61 -1.65
N ILE A 70 9.81 6.65 -1.70
CA ILE A 70 10.62 7.35 -0.70
C ILE A 70 10.54 8.86 -0.98
N ASP A 71 10.83 9.28 -2.20
CA ASP A 71 11.00 10.70 -2.56
C ASP A 71 10.51 11.08 -3.96
N SER A 72 10.10 10.11 -4.80
CA SER A 72 9.66 10.38 -6.17
C SER A 72 8.14 10.35 -6.33
N ASP A 73 7.61 11.24 -7.17
CA ASP A 73 6.21 11.33 -7.58
C ASP A 73 5.97 10.88 -9.03
N VAL A 74 7.00 10.34 -9.69
CA VAL A 74 6.97 9.95 -11.12
C VAL A 74 5.91 8.87 -11.38
N ASP A 75 5.82 7.88 -10.50
CA ASP A 75 4.84 6.79 -10.65
C ASP A 75 3.40 7.29 -10.42
N ALA A 76 3.16 8.14 -9.43
CA ALA A 76 1.85 8.77 -9.21
C ALA A 76 1.40 9.61 -10.40
N GLN A 77 2.31 10.40 -11.00
CA GLN A 77 2.02 11.12 -12.22
C GLN A 77 1.67 10.16 -13.36
N ALA A 78 2.48 9.13 -13.59
CA ALA A 78 2.26 8.15 -14.66
C ALA A 78 0.95 7.37 -14.52
N ILE A 79 0.47 7.13 -13.30
CA ILE A 79 -0.83 6.50 -13.05
C ILE A 79 -1.98 7.49 -13.21
N SER A 80 -1.85 8.74 -12.77
CA SER A 80 -2.89 9.76 -12.92
C SER A 80 -3.32 9.96 -14.38
N GLU A 81 -2.36 9.82 -15.32
CA GLU A 81 -2.60 9.89 -16.76
C GLU A 81 -3.53 8.78 -17.30
N THR A 82 -3.74 7.70 -16.55
CA THR A 82 -4.66 6.61 -16.94
C THR A 82 -6.14 6.97 -16.74
N GLY A 83 -6.40 8.04 -15.97
CA GLY A 83 -7.74 8.55 -15.66
C GLY A 83 -8.36 7.99 -14.38
N VAL A 84 -7.64 7.16 -13.61
CA VAL A 84 -8.10 6.68 -12.29
C VAL A 84 -7.68 7.64 -11.18
N ARG A 85 -8.32 7.54 -10.02
CA ARG A 85 -7.92 8.29 -8.82
C ARG A 85 -6.55 7.74 -8.37
N ALA A 86 -5.58 8.63 -8.18
CA ALA A 86 -4.24 8.28 -7.71
C ALA A 86 -3.78 9.25 -6.61
N ILE A 87 -3.07 8.73 -5.60
CA ILE A 87 -2.37 9.54 -4.60
C ILE A 87 -0.93 9.08 -4.43
N GLN A 88 -0.07 9.99 -3.98
CA GLN A 88 1.31 9.71 -3.57
C GLN A 88 1.40 9.62 -2.05
N ILE A 89 2.05 8.57 -1.55
CA ILE A 89 2.42 8.37 -0.16
C ILE A 89 3.93 8.48 -0.06
N HIS A 90 4.42 9.57 0.49
CA HIS A 90 5.84 9.70 0.83
C HIS A 90 6.10 8.94 2.12
N THR A 91 6.93 7.91 2.04
CA THR A 91 7.24 7.03 3.18
C THR A 91 8.23 7.66 4.17
N GLY A 92 8.81 8.82 3.85
CA GLY A 92 9.68 9.57 4.75
C GLY A 92 10.99 8.85 5.09
N GLY A 93 11.51 8.06 4.14
CA GLY A 93 12.74 7.26 4.31
C GLY A 93 12.51 5.81 4.72
N MET A 94 11.26 5.38 4.94
CA MET A 94 10.95 3.98 5.26
C MET A 94 11.01 3.09 4.00
N CYS A 95 11.66 1.92 4.11
CA CYS A 95 11.83 0.99 3.00
C CYS A 95 10.63 0.07 2.71
N HIS A 96 9.52 0.25 3.43
CA HIS A 96 8.25 -0.46 3.25
C HIS A 96 7.10 0.30 3.94
N LEU A 97 5.86 -0.08 3.59
CA LEU A 97 4.66 0.30 4.33
C LEU A 97 4.20 -0.80 5.27
N ASP A 98 3.82 -0.43 6.49
CA ASP A 98 3.14 -1.30 7.45
C ASP A 98 1.61 -1.16 7.37
N ALA A 99 0.89 -1.89 8.23
CA ALA A 99 -0.57 -1.90 8.24
C ALA A 99 -1.17 -0.56 8.69
N ASP A 100 -0.53 0.16 9.61
CA ASP A 100 -1.03 1.45 10.08
C ASP A 100 -0.84 2.53 9.03
N MET A 101 0.33 2.60 8.40
CA MET A 101 0.59 3.50 7.28
C MET A 101 -0.37 3.21 6.12
N THR A 102 -0.62 1.94 5.81
CA THR A 102 -1.61 1.55 4.79
C THR A 102 -3.01 2.03 5.17
N ARG A 103 -3.42 1.85 6.44
CA ARG A 103 -4.73 2.31 6.94
C ARG A 103 -4.87 3.83 6.86
N GLN A 104 -3.82 4.58 7.20
CA GLN A 104 -3.80 6.04 7.07
C GLN A 104 -3.96 6.44 5.59
N GLY A 105 -3.20 5.81 4.68
CA GLY A 105 -3.34 6.01 3.24
C GLY A 105 -4.77 5.77 2.75
N ILE A 106 -5.39 4.66 3.14
CA ILE A 106 -6.79 4.33 2.79
C ILE A 106 -7.78 5.39 3.29
N ARG A 107 -7.59 5.91 4.50
CA ARG A 107 -8.47 6.94 5.08
C ARG A 107 -8.39 8.26 4.33
N GLU A 108 -7.17 8.73 4.03
CA GLU A 108 -6.96 9.96 3.26
C GLU A 108 -7.40 9.80 1.80
N PHE A 109 -7.22 8.59 1.24
CA PHE A 109 -7.63 8.28 -0.12
C PHE A 109 -9.16 8.25 -0.30
N GLY A 110 -9.86 7.70 0.69
CA GLY A 110 -11.30 7.47 0.65
C GLY A 110 -11.68 6.35 -0.35
N THR A 111 -12.17 5.22 0.18
CA THR A 111 -12.41 4.01 -0.61
C THR A 111 -13.87 3.64 -0.84
N LYS A 112 -14.81 4.36 -0.25
CA LYS A 112 -16.24 4.03 -0.28
C LYS A 112 -16.86 3.93 -1.67
N ASP A 113 -16.27 4.61 -2.65
CA ASP A 113 -16.71 4.61 -4.04
C ASP A 113 -15.80 3.78 -4.95
N LEU A 114 -14.88 2.98 -4.40
CA LEU A 114 -13.92 2.17 -5.15
C LEU A 114 -14.14 0.68 -4.93
N ASP A 115 -14.12 -0.07 -6.01
CA ASP A 115 -14.23 -1.53 -5.99
C ASP A 115 -12.85 -2.17 -5.81
N PHE A 116 -11.82 -1.56 -6.40
CA PHE A 116 -10.46 -2.08 -6.42
C PHE A 116 -9.43 -0.99 -6.13
N VAL A 117 -8.62 -1.20 -5.09
CA VAL A 117 -7.51 -0.32 -4.73
C VAL A 117 -6.20 -1.07 -4.87
N VAL A 118 -5.23 -0.47 -5.56
CA VAL A 118 -3.86 -0.99 -5.61
C VAL A 118 -2.98 -0.08 -4.77
N LEU A 119 -2.30 -0.66 -3.79
CA LEU A 119 -1.13 -0.06 -3.16
C LEU A 119 0.09 -0.53 -3.94
N GLU A 120 0.65 0.32 -4.80
CA GLU A 120 1.95 0.08 -5.39
C GLU A 120 3.02 0.43 -4.35
N ASN A 121 3.60 -0.60 -3.75
CA ASN A 121 4.52 -0.43 -2.62
C ASN A 121 5.91 0.00 -3.11
N VAL A 122 6.74 0.45 -2.17
CA VAL A 122 8.14 0.78 -2.44
C VAL A 122 8.80 -0.41 -3.14
N GLY A 123 9.55 -0.12 -4.21
CA GLY A 123 10.33 -1.13 -4.93
C GLY A 123 11.44 -1.66 -4.03
N ASN A 124 11.15 -2.60 -3.16
CA ASN A 124 12.11 -3.18 -2.24
C ASN A 124 11.73 -4.62 -1.87
N LEU A 125 12.66 -5.55 -2.05
CA LEU A 125 12.54 -6.93 -1.58
C LEU A 125 13.53 -7.27 -0.45
N VAL A 126 14.35 -6.31 -0.04
CA VAL A 126 15.39 -6.49 0.98
C VAL A 126 15.37 -5.25 1.88
N CYS A 127 14.50 -5.26 2.90
CA CYS A 127 14.52 -4.25 3.97
C CYS A 127 15.43 -4.80 5.10
N PRO A 128 16.53 -4.11 5.45
CA PRO A 128 17.51 -4.59 6.45
C PRO A 128 16.98 -4.62 7.89
#